data_AF-A0A432V2E2-F1
#
_entry.id   AF-A0A432V2E2-F1
#
_cell.length_a   1.000
_cell.length_b   1.000
_cell.length_c   1.000
_cell.angle_alpha   90.00
_cell.angle_beta   90.00
_cell.angle_gamma   90.00
#
_symmetry.space_group_name_H-M   'P 1'
#
loop_
_entity.id
_entity.type
_entity.pdbx_description
1 polymer ?
#
loop_
_entity_poly.entity_id
_entity_poly.type
_entity_poly.pdbx_seq_one_letter_code
_entity_poly.pdbx_strand_id
1 'polypeptide(L)'
;MTSALLRNHLRSIRWSSATLAEALECDETTVIGWLLGFDAIPTQVAVWVEALAEMHERCSKLKPRLGEEPTLTPMDRAAEQLRQLGKGPRARS
;
A
#
# COMPACT_ATOMS: atom_id res chain seq x y z
N MET A 1 -6.75 22.08 -6.39
CA MET A 1 -6.85 21.44 -5.07
C MET A 1 -6.55 22.46 -3.98
N THR A 2 -7.18 22.37 -2.81
CA THR A 2 -6.89 23.23 -1.64
C THR A 2 -5.90 22.57 -0.68
N SER A 3 -5.27 23.35 0.20
CA SER A 3 -4.35 22.82 1.23
C SER A 3 -5.01 21.81 2.17
N ALA A 4 -6.28 22.02 2.52
CA ALA A 4 -7.06 21.09 3.33
C ALA A 4 -7.30 19.75 2.62
N LEU A 5 -7.60 19.77 1.31
CA LEU A 5 -7.75 18.56 0.52
C LEU A 5 -6.44 17.82 0.36
N LEU A 6 -5.32 18.52 0.10
CA LEU A 6 -3.99 17.91 0.04
C LEU A 6 -3.65 17.16 1.34
N ARG A 7 -3.86 17.80 2.51
CA ARG A 7 -3.68 17.17 3.82
C ARG A 7 -4.54 15.91 3.99
N ASN A 8 -5.77 15.93 3.49
CA ASN A 8 -6.66 14.77 3.54
C ASN A 8 -6.14 13.61 2.68
N HIS A 9 -5.71 13.88 1.44
CA HIS A 9 -5.16 12.86 0.56
C HIS A 9 -3.88 12.26 1.12
N LEU A 10 -2.93 13.08 1.58
CA LEU A 10 -1.69 12.58 2.19
C LEU A 10 -1.96 11.71 3.42
N ARG A 11 -2.89 12.13 4.29
CA ARG A 11 -3.32 11.32 5.44
C ARG A 11 -3.94 9.99 5.02
N SER A 12 -4.72 9.95 3.94
CA SER A 12 -5.35 8.72 3.46
C SER A 12 -4.32 7.68 3.02
N ILE A 13 -3.22 8.12 2.39
CA ILE A 13 -2.10 7.27 1.95
C ILE A 13 -0.96 7.18 2.98
N ARG A 14 -1.15 7.78 4.17
CA ARG A 14 -0.19 7.79 5.29
C ARG A 14 1.15 8.45 4.94
N TRP A 15 1.15 9.42 4.03
CA TRP A 15 2.35 10.19 3.69
C TRP A 15 2.49 11.43 4.58
N SER A 16 3.73 11.77 4.91
CA SER A 16 4.11 13.07 5.50
C SER A 16 4.48 14.08 4.41
N SER A 17 4.75 15.33 4.81
CA SER A 17 5.35 16.35 3.92
C SER A 17 6.69 15.88 3.36
N ALA A 18 7.55 15.30 4.21
CA ALA A 18 8.84 14.74 3.82
C ALA A 18 8.69 13.65 2.74
N THR A 19 7.74 12.71 2.91
CA THR A 19 7.49 11.66 1.91
C THR A 19 7.05 12.23 0.57
N LEU A 20 6.17 13.23 0.57
CA LEU A 20 5.76 13.87 -0.68
C LEU A 20 6.92 14.64 -1.33
N ALA A 21 7.74 15.33 -0.54
CA ALA A 21 8.89 16.08 -1.03
C ALA A 21 9.95 15.16 -1.65
N GLU A 22 10.24 14.03 -0.99
CA GLU A 22 11.11 12.98 -1.50
C GLU A 22 10.57 12.41 -2.83
N ALA A 23 9.27 12.10 -2.89
CA ALA A 23 8.66 11.55 -4.10
C ALA A 23 8.58 12.53 -5.29
N LEU A 24 8.65 13.83 -5.02
CA LEU A 24 8.69 14.90 -6.03
C LEU A 24 10.12 15.40 -6.31
N GLU A 25 11.12 14.86 -5.62
CA GLU A 25 12.52 15.29 -5.69
C GLU A 25 12.67 16.81 -5.46
N CYS A 26 11.90 17.35 -4.52
CA CYS A 26 11.89 18.77 -4.17
C CYS A 26 12.18 19.02 -2.69
N ASP A 27 12.38 20.28 -2.33
CA ASP A 27 12.59 20.67 -0.94
C ASP A 27 11.29 20.55 -0.13
N GLU A 28 11.38 20.03 1.11
CA GLU A 28 10.22 19.83 1.98
C GLU A 28 9.52 21.15 2.32
N THR A 29 10.24 22.27 2.39
CA THR A 29 9.65 23.59 2.65
C THR A 29 8.65 24.00 1.58
N THR A 30 8.85 23.56 0.32
CA THR A 30 7.90 23.79 -0.78
C THR A 30 6.57 23.09 -0.50
N VAL A 31 6.64 21.82 -0.08
CA VAL A 31 5.47 21.03 0.29
C VAL A 31 4.78 21.60 1.53
N ILE A 32 5.55 22.05 2.52
CA ILE A 32 5.00 22.73 3.71
C ILE A 32 4.25 24.00 3.31
N GLY A 33 4.79 24.81 2.40
CA GLY A 33 4.14 25.99 1.84
C GLY A 33 2.76 25.68 1.26
N TRP A 34 2.66 24.60 0.48
CA TRP A 34 1.39 24.08 -0.04
C TRP A 34 0.41 23.64 1.05
N LEU A 35 0.89 22.91 2.07
CA LEU A 35 0.05 22.36 3.14
C LEU A 35 -0.49 23.44 4.08
N LEU A 36 0.27 24.52 4.27
CA LEU A 36 -0.12 25.71 5.02
C LEU A 36 -0.97 26.69 4.18
N GLY A 37 -0.97 26.53 2.86
CA GLY A 37 -1.70 27.40 1.93
C GLY A 37 -1.00 28.73 1.64
N PHE A 38 0.31 28.81 1.92
CA PHE A 38 1.12 29.96 1.52
C PHE A 38 1.41 29.95 0.02
N ASP A 39 1.52 28.75 -0.56
CA ASP A 39 1.81 28.57 -1.98
C ASP A 39 0.69 27.81 -2.70
N ALA A 40 0.50 28.13 -3.97
CA ALA A 40 -0.43 27.41 -4.83
C ALA A 40 0.11 26.00 -5.14
N ILE A 41 -0.77 25.00 -5.04
CA ILE A 41 -0.43 23.61 -5.38
C ILE A 41 -0.44 23.47 -6.91
N PRO A 42 0.67 23.02 -7.54
CA PRO A 42 0.68 22.76 -8.99
C PRO A 42 -0.39 21.75 -9.40
N THR A 43 -1.11 22.01 -10.49
CA THR A 43 -2.22 21.15 -10.95
C THR A 43 -1.77 19.70 -11.17
N GLN A 44 -0.58 19.48 -11.72
CA GLN A 44 -0.05 18.14 -11.95
C GLN A 44 0.18 17.37 -10.64
N VAL A 45 0.72 18.04 -9.61
CA VAL A 45 0.89 17.46 -8.27
C VAL A 45 -0.47 17.12 -7.67
N ALA A 46 -1.45 18.00 -7.84
CA ALA A 46 -2.80 17.78 -7.33
C ALA A 46 -3.45 16.52 -7.92
N VAL A 47 -3.47 16.41 -9.25
CA VAL A 47 -4.03 15.25 -9.96
C VAL A 47 -3.31 13.96 -9.56
N TRP A 48 -1.98 14.00 -9.45
CA TRP A 48 -1.19 12.83 -9.11
C TRP A 48 -1.45 12.34 -7.68
N VAL A 49 -1.47 13.23 -6.68
CA VAL A 49 -1.74 12.87 -5.28
C VAL A 49 -3.17 12.36 -5.09
N GLU A 50 -4.15 12.95 -5.79
CA GLU A 50 -5.54 12.50 -5.78
C GLU A 50 -5.65 11.06 -6.33
N ALA A 51 -5.02 10.77 -7.46
CA ALA A 51 -5.01 9.42 -8.05
C ALA A 51 -4.37 8.36 -7.12
N LEU A 52 -3.28 8.71 -6.43
CA LEU A 52 -2.65 7.84 -5.43
C LEU A 52 -3.59 7.54 -4.26
N ALA A 53 -4.29 8.57 -3.76
CA ALA A 53 -5.26 8.41 -2.68
C ALA A 53 -6.42 7.50 -3.08
N GLU A 54 -7.00 7.70 -4.26
CA GLU A 54 -8.07 6.82 -4.76
C GLU A 54 -7.60 5.37 -4.93
N MET A 55 -6.40 5.18 -5.49
CA MET A 55 -5.86 3.83 -5.70
C MET A 55 -5.60 3.14 -4.36
N HIS A 56 -5.04 3.84 -3.39
CA HIS A 56 -4.82 3.33 -2.04
C HIS A 56 -6.15 2.92 -1.37
N GLU A 57 -7.20 3.72 -1.52
CA GLU A 57 -8.54 3.37 -1.02
C GLU A 57 -9.09 2.11 -1.69
N ARG A 58 -8.99 2.00 -3.03
CA ARG A 58 -9.42 0.81 -3.78
C ARG A 58 -8.68 -0.45 -3.35
N CYS A 59 -7.37 -0.34 -3.11
CA CYS A 59 -6.52 -1.45 -2.67
C CYS A 59 -6.66 -1.77 -1.17
N SER A 60 -7.29 -0.91 -0.36
CA SER A 60 -7.40 -1.12 1.09
C SER A 60 -8.08 -2.45 1.47
N LYS A 61 -9.02 -2.91 0.64
CA LYS A 61 -9.73 -4.20 0.80
C LYS A 61 -8.83 -5.42 0.54
N LEU A 62 -7.75 -5.23 -0.21
CA LEU A 62 -6.77 -6.26 -0.56
C LEU A 62 -5.58 -6.27 0.41
N LYS A 63 -5.60 -5.42 1.45
CA LYS A 63 -4.51 -5.33 2.41
C LYS A 63 -4.32 -6.68 3.11
N PRO A 64 -3.11 -7.27 3.06
CA PRO A 64 -2.86 -8.54 3.73
C PRO A 64 -3.03 -8.36 5.24
N ARG A 65 -3.72 -9.32 5.87
CA ARG A 65 -3.78 -9.42 7.32
C ARG A 65 -2.53 -10.17 7.80
N LEU A 66 -1.57 -9.43 8.34
CA LEU A 66 -0.38 -10.03 8.93
C LEU A 66 -0.84 -10.95 10.09
N GLY A 67 -0.56 -12.25 9.97
CA GLY A 67 -0.94 -13.26 10.96
C GLY A 67 -2.18 -14.09 10.62
N GLU A 68 -2.89 -13.78 9.53
CA GLU A 68 -3.86 -14.72 8.96
C GLU A 68 -3.02 -15.72 8.16
N GLU A 69 -2.78 -16.92 8.72
CA GLU A 69 -2.19 -17.99 7.91
C GLU A 69 -3.04 -18.13 6.66
N PRO A 70 -2.43 -18.21 5.45
CA PRO A 70 -3.20 -18.46 4.24
C PRO A 70 -4.01 -19.70 4.54
N THR A 71 -5.33 -19.54 4.61
CA THR A 71 -6.21 -20.62 5.00
C THR A 71 -6.05 -21.64 3.91
N LEU A 72 -5.15 -22.63 4.12
CA LEU A 72 -4.96 -23.72 3.19
C LEU A 72 -6.35 -24.23 2.94
N THR A 73 -6.83 -24.04 1.72
CA THR A 73 -8.17 -24.47 1.37
C THR A 73 -8.23 -25.97 1.70
N PRO A 74 -9.41 -26.53 1.99
CA PRO A 74 -9.51 -27.97 2.20
C PRO A 74 -8.81 -28.78 1.09
N MET A 75 -8.79 -28.25 -0.14
CA MET A 75 -8.03 -28.79 -1.26
C MET A 75 -6.51 -28.66 -1.13
N ASP A 76 -5.98 -27.53 -0.68
CA ASP A 76 -4.53 -27.38 -0.47
C ASP A 76 -4.03 -28.30 0.65
N ARG A 77 -4.83 -28.49 1.72
CA ARG A 77 -4.51 -29.47 2.78
C ARG A 77 -4.54 -30.90 2.25
N ALA A 78 -5.55 -31.24 1.44
CA ALA A 78 -5.65 -32.57 0.83
C ALA A 78 -4.48 -32.85 -0.12
N ALA A 79 -4.07 -31.85 -0.92
CA ALA A 79 -2.93 -31.96 -1.82
C ALA A 79 -1.60 -32.13 -1.05
N GLU A 80 -1.42 -31.40 0.05
CA GLU A 80 -0.26 -31.55 0.95
C GLU A 80 -0.25 -32.95 1.59
N GLN A 81 -1.39 -33.45 2.07
CA GLN A 81 -1.52 -34.79 2.66
C GLN A 81 -1.22 -35.90 1.65
N LEU A 82 -1.70 -35.78 0.41
CA LEU A 82 -1.38 -36.75 -0.66
C LEU A 82 0.12 -36.73 -1.01
N ARG A 83 0.76 -35.56 -1.01
CA ARG A 83 2.22 -35.44 -1.19
C ARG A 83 3.01 -36.07 -0.04
N GLN A 84 2.54 -35.97 1.20
CA GLN A 84 3.18 -36.60 2.35
C GLN A 84 2.98 -38.11 2.39
N LEU A 85 1.81 -38.62 1.97
CA LEU A 85 1.54 -40.06 1.86
C LEU A 85 2.34 -40.73 0.73
N GLY A 86 2.69 -39.99 -0.33
CA GLY A 86 3.58 -40.47 -1.40
C GLY A 86 5.05 -40.65 -0.99
N LYS A 87 5.45 -40.26 0.22
CA LYS A 87 6.82 -40.40 0.78
C LYS A 87 6.94 -41.48 1.86
N GLY A 88 6.20 -42.60 1.73
CA GLY A 88 6.38 -43.77 2.59
C GLY A 88 7.76 -44.45 2.40
N PRO A 89 8.31 -45.14 3.42
CA PRO A 89 9.70 -45.58 3.41
C PRO A 89 9.94 -46.65 2.34
N ARG A 90 10.89 -46.41 1.42
CA ARG A 90 11.45 -47.47 0.56
C ARG A 90 11.93 -48.60 1.47
N ALA A 91 11.29 -49.76 1.33
CA ALA A 91 11.67 -50.99 2.01
C ALA A 91 13.18 -51.21 1.86
N ARG A 92 13.87 -51.39 3.00
CA ARG A 92 15.24 -51.92 3.03
C ARG A 92 15.21 -53.30 2.37
N SER A 93 15.93 -53.44 1.27
CA SER A 93 16.39 -54.73 0.74
C SER A 93 17.86 -54.87 1.09
#